data_AF-A0A6L4Y5V4-F1
#
_entry.id   AF-A0A6L4Y5V4-F1
#
_cell.length_a   1.000
_cell.length_b   1.000
_cell.length_c   1.000
_cell.angle_alpha   90.00
_cell.angle_beta   90.00
_cell.angle_gamma   90.00
#
_symmetry.space_group_name_H-M   'P 1'
#
loop_
_entity.id
_entity.type
_entity.pdbx_description
1 polymer ?
#
loop_
_entity_poly.entity_id
_entity_poly.type
_entity_poly.pdbx_seq_one_letter_code
_entity_poly.pdbx_strand_id
1 'polypeptide(L)'
;RRAFLFNAEFEDHAEHVYAQFVKENPEWEKQPVKNELVKEYGVFQTWADVFRRIGLDERNHMNSSFLFCGKPENIVKYDGMPIA
;
A
#
# COMPACT_ATOMS: atom_id res chain seq x y z
N ARG A 1 -13.19 -17.88 -2.35
CA ARG A 1 -12.63 -17.51 -3.68
C ARG A 1 -13.18 -16.18 -4.20
N ARG A 2 -14.50 -16.00 -4.42
CA ARG A 2 -15.05 -14.71 -4.91
C ARG A 2 -14.77 -13.53 -3.98
N ALA A 3 -14.92 -13.72 -2.66
CA ALA A 3 -14.60 -12.68 -1.67
C ALA A 3 -13.14 -12.19 -1.77
N PHE A 4 -12.19 -13.10 -2.01
CA PHE A 4 -10.78 -12.73 -2.19
C PHE A 4 -10.54 -12.00 -3.52
N LEU A 5 -11.20 -12.41 -4.61
CA LEU A 5 -11.10 -11.66 -5.86
C LEU A 5 -11.66 -10.24 -5.71
N PHE A 6 -12.83 -10.12 -5.08
CA PHE A 6 -13.43 -8.81 -4.79
C PHE A 6 -12.56 -7.97 -3.85
N ASN A 7 -11.93 -8.60 -2.85
CA ASN A 7 -10.96 -7.90 -2.01
C ASN A 7 -9.78 -7.40 -2.84
N ALA A 8 -9.20 -8.23 -3.72
CA ALA A 8 -8.11 -7.79 -4.59
C ALA A 8 -8.49 -6.56 -5.44
N GLU A 9 -9.71 -6.51 -5.96
CA GLU A 9 -10.22 -5.33 -6.71
C GLU A 9 -10.37 -4.10 -5.79
N PHE A 10 -10.78 -4.29 -4.53
CA PHE A 10 -10.87 -3.23 -3.55
C PHE A 10 -9.48 -2.69 -3.16
N GLU A 11 -8.51 -3.58 -2.93
CA GLU A 11 -7.15 -3.19 -2.56
C GLU A 11 -6.40 -2.54 -3.73
N ASP A 12 -6.63 -2.99 -4.97
CA ASP A 12 -6.12 -2.33 -6.18
C ASP A 12 -6.62 -0.88 -6.25
N HIS A 13 -7.92 -0.67 -6.00
CA HIS A 13 -8.48 0.66 -5.93
C HIS A 13 -7.87 1.49 -4.80
N ALA A 14 -7.73 0.92 -3.61
CA ALA A 14 -7.16 1.59 -2.45
C ALA A 14 -5.71 2.03 -2.69
N GLU A 15 -4.87 1.17 -3.29
CA GLU A 15 -3.50 1.50 -3.68
C GLU A 15 -3.47 2.77 -4.56
N HIS A 16 -4.27 2.79 -5.63
CA HIS A 16 -4.31 3.92 -6.56
C HIS A 16 -4.84 5.20 -5.90
N VAL A 17 -5.80 5.07 -4.97
CA VAL A 17 -6.31 6.21 -4.19
C VAL A 17 -5.21 6.80 -3.32
N TYR A 18 -4.42 5.99 -2.60
CA TYR A 18 -3.29 6.51 -1.82
C TYR A 18 -2.21 7.15 -2.70
N ALA A 19 -1.90 6.57 -3.85
CA ALA A 19 -0.94 7.15 -4.79
C ALA A 19 -1.40 8.52 -5.31
N GLN A 20 -2.69 8.64 -5.67
CA GLN A 20 -3.28 9.90 -6.11
C GLN A 20 -3.35 10.91 -4.94
N PHE A 21 -3.66 10.46 -3.73
CA PHE A 21 -3.72 11.31 -2.54
C PHE A 21 -2.37 11.98 -2.23
N VAL A 22 -1.27 11.24 -2.33
CA VAL A 22 0.08 11.82 -2.18
C VAL A 22 0.35 12.86 -3.28
N LYS A 23 -0.04 12.57 -4.52
CA LYS A 23 0.14 13.49 -5.66
C LYS A 23 -0.66 14.79 -5.49
N GLU A 24 -1.85 14.72 -4.90
CA GLU A 24 -2.73 15.87 -4.69
C GLU A 24 -2.31 16.75 -3.51
N ASN A 25 -1.44 16.27 -2.62
CA ASN A 25 -1.00 16.96 -1.40
C ASN A 25 0.54 17.08 -1.34
N PRO A 26 1.17 17.83 -2.26
CA PRO A 26 2.63 17.94 -2.36
C PRO A 26 3.30 18.60 -1.15
N GLU A 27 2.55 19.31 -0.30
CA GLU A 27 3.05 19.87 0.95
C GLU A 27 3.53 18.80 1.94
N TRP A 28 2.99 17.57 1.85
CA TRP A 28 3.39 16.48 2.73
C TRP A 28 4.80 15.98 2.49
N GLU A 29 5.36 16.21 1.30
CA GLU A 29 6.78 15.94 1.01
C GLU A 29 7.73 16.76 1.89
N LYS A 30 7.21 17.83 2.52
CA LYS A 30 7.98 18.73 3.39
C LYS A 30 7.51 18.66 4.83
N GLN A 31 6.42 17.95 5.11
CA GLN A 31 5.85 17.88 6.45
C GLN A 31 6.45 16.67 7.20
N PRO A 32 7.32 16.89 8.19
CA PRO A 32 7.96 15.79 8.90
C PRO A 32 6.96 15.01 9.75
N VAL A 33 7.11 13.69 9.76
CA VAL A 33 6.38 12.79 10.65
C VAL A 33 7.09 12.72 12.00
N LYS A 34 6.38 13.12 13.06
CA LYS A 34 6.87 13.07 14.44
C LYS A 34 5.94 12.27 15.36
N ASN A 35 4.98 11.54 14.79
CA ASN A 35 4.00 10.78 15.55
C ASN A 35 4.64 9.48 16.06
N GLU A 36 4.59 9.25 17.37
CA GLU A 36 5.18 8.05 18.00
C GLU A 36 4.51 6.75 17.54
N LEU A 37 3.20 6.76 17.31
CA LEU A 37 2.49 5.57 16.82
C LEU A 37 2.98 5.15 15.43
N VAL A 38 3.27 6.13 14.57
CA VAL A 38 3.77 5.86 13.22
C VAL A 38 5.15 5.19 13.24
N LYS A 39 5.97 5.45 14.26
CA LYS A 39 7.29 4.82 14.41
C LYS A 39 7.21 3.32 14.65
N GLU A 40 6.09 2.82 15.17
CA GLU A 40 5.86 1.37 15.35
C GLU A 40 5.75 0.64 14.00
N TYR A 41 5.40 1.36 12.92
CA TYR A 41 5.19 0.81 11.58
C TYR A 41 6.39 1.03 10.64
N GLY A 42 7.39 1.81 11.05
CA GLY A 42 8.60 2.05 10.26
C GLY A 42 9.25 3.41 10.51
N VAL A 43 10.34 3.66 9.79
CA VAL A 43 11.04 4.95 9.80
C VAL A 43 10.65 5.73 8.55
N PHE A 44 9.89 6.80 8.75
CA PHE A 44 9.40 7.67 7.69
C PHE A 44 9.88 9.10 7.93
N GLN A 45 10.31 9.80 6.88
CA GLN A 45 10.77 11.19 7.03
C GLN A 45 9.58 12.14 6.99
N THR A 46 8.62 11.86 6.12
CA THR A 46 7.52 12.76 5.78
C THR A 46 6.16 12.07 5.80
N TRP A 47 5.07 12.84 5.83
CA TRP A 47 3.72 12.26 5.71
C TRP A 47 3.49 11.62 4.34
N ALA A 48 4.14 12.12 3.29
CA ALA A 48 4.09 11.50 1.97
C ALA A 48 4.66 10.07 2.01
N ASP A 49 5.74 9.84 2.76
CA ASP A 49 6.33 8.49 2.93
C ASP A 49 5.39 7.53 3.65
N VAL A 50 4.66 8.02 4.66
CA VAL A 50 3.67 7.21 5.39
C VAL A 50 2.54 6.78 4.47
N PHE A 51 1.94 7.71 3.72
CA PHE A 51 0.84 7.36 2.80
C PHE A 51 1.30 6.48 1.63
N ARG A 52 2.54 6.67 1.13
CA ARG A 52 3.15 5.74 0.18
C ARG A 52 3.27 4.33 0.76
N ARG A 53 3.71 4.21 2.01
CA ARG A 53 3.81 2.91 2.67
C ARG A 53 2.45 2.23 2.79
N ILE A 54 1.42 2.98 3.19
CA ILE A 54 0.05 2.44 3.27
C ILE A 54 -0.40 1.95 1.88
N GLY A 55 -0.16 2.72 0.82
CA GLY A 55 -0.44 2.25 -0.55
C GLY A 55 0.28 0.92 -0.89
N LEU A 56 1.54 0.77 -0.51
CA LEU A 56 2.27 -0.49 -0.69
C LEU A 56 1.72 -1.64 0.18
N ASP A 57 1.15 -1.33 1.35
CA ASP A 57 0.47 -2.32 2.18
C ASP A 57 -0.80 -2.83 1.48
N GLU A 58 -1.58 -1.94 0.84
CA GLU A 58 -2.74 -2.36 0.05
C GLU A 58 -2.33 -3.20 -1.16
N ARG A 59 -1.20 -2.89 -1.82
CA ARG A 59 -0.64 -3.78 -2.85
C ARG A 59 -0.32 -5.17 -2.31
N ASN A 60 0.18 -5.28 -1.08
CA ASN A 60 0.44 -6.57 -0.44
C ASN A 60 -0.86 -7.31 -0.12
N HIS A 61 -1.90 -6.62 0.34
CA HIS A 61 -3.23 -7.18 0.56
C HIS A 61 -3.87 -7.68 -0.74
N MET A 62 -3.73 -6.91 -1.83
CA MET A 62 -4.15 -7.29 -3.18
C MET A 62 -3.43 -8.58 -3.63
N ASN A 63 -2.10 -8.60 -3.57
CA ASN A 63 -1.30 -9.76 -3.97
C ASN A 63 -1.63 -11.01 -3.14
N SER A 64 -1.82 -10.86 -1.83
CA SER A 64 -2.24 -11.94 -0.94
C SER A 64 -3.62 -12.46 -1.33
N SER A 65 -4.55 -11.57 -1.68
CA SER A 65 -5.88 -11.92 -2.15
C SER A 65 -5.85 -12.68 -3.48
N PHE A 66 -4.98 -12.30 -4.41
CA PHE A 66 -4.74 -13.06 -5.64
C PHE A 66 -4.21 -14.47 -5.37
N LEU A 67 -3.25 -14.60 -4.44
CA LEU A 67 -2.76 -15.91 -4.02
C LEU A 67 -3.88 -16.77 -3.43
N PHE A 68 -4.67 -16.24 -2.48
CA PHE A 68 -5.77 -16.96 -1.83
C PHE A 68 -6.93 -17.32 -2.76
N CYS A 69 -7.16 -16.54 -3.82
CA CYS A 69 -8.16 -16.90 -4.83
C CYS A 69 -7.63 -17.84 -5.93
N GLY A 70 -6.34 -18.21 -5.88
CA GLY A 70 -5.71 -19.14 -6.82
C GLY A 70 -5.33 -18.48 -8.15
N LYS A 71 -4.94 -17.20 -8.10
CA LYS A 71 -4.57 -16.38 -9.27
C LYS A 71 -3.17 -15.76 -9.13
N PRO A 72 -2.10 -16.56 -8.89
CA PRO A 72 -0.75 -16.03 -8.71
C PRO A 72 -0.22 -15.27 -9.94
N GLU A 73 -0.80 -15.52 -11.12
CA GLU A 73 -0.49 -14.79 -12.36
C GLU A 73 -0.80 -13.29 -12.29
N ASN A 74 -1.66 -12.87 -11.35
CA ASN A 74 -2.06 -11.47 -11.17
C ASN A 74 -1.20 -10.74 -10.12
N ILE A 75 -0.22 -11.39 -9.49
CA ILE A 75 0.62 -10.76 -8.48
C ILE A 75 1.50 -9.67 -9.12
N VAL A 76 1.40 -8.45 -8.60
CA VAL A 76 2.17 -7.28 -9.05
C VAL A 76 3.42 -7.14 -8.18
N LYS A 77 4.59 -7.40 -8.77
CA LYS A 77 5.89 -7.27 -8.09
C LYS A 77 6.37 -5.82 -8.07
N TYR A 78 7.08 -5.46 -7.01
CA TYR A 78 7.70 -4.14 -6.87
C TYR A 78 8.97 -4.24 -6.00
N ASP A 79 9.82 -3.22 -6.09
CA ASP A 79 11.07 -3.18 -5.32
C ASP A 79 10.77 -3.10 -3.82
N GLY A 80 11.39 -3.99 -3.05
CA GLY A 80 11.14 -4.08 -1.61
C GLY A 80 9.86 -4.84 -1.23
N MET A 81 9.20 -5.51 -2.18
CA MET A 81 8.12 -6.45 -1.89
C MET A 81 8.59 -7.53 -0.89
N PRO A 82 7.82 -7.82 0.18
CA PRO A 82 8.14 -8.91 1.10
C PRO A 82 8.20 -10.25 0.36
N ILE A 83 9.19 -11.08 0.70
CA ILE A 83 9.25 -12.46 0.20
C ILE A 83 8.18 -13.25 0.95
N ALA A 84 7.26 -13.87 0.19
CA ALA A 84 6.22 -14.76 0.70
C ALA A 84 6.78 -16.12 1.13
#